data_AF-A0A3S1Q327-F1
#
_entry.id   AF-A0A3S1Q327-F1
#
_cell.length_a   1.000
_cell.length_b   1.000
_cell.length_c   1.000
_cell.angle_alpha   90.00
_cell.angle_beta   90.00
_cell.angle_gamma   90.00
#
_symmetry.space_group_name_H-M   'P 1'
#
loop_
_entity.id
_entity.type
_entity.pdbx_description
1 polymer ?
#
loop_
_entity_poly.entity_id
_entity_poly.type
_entity_poly.pdbx_seq_one_letter_code
_entity_poly.pdbx_strand_id
1 'polypeptide(L)'
;VDPGAAIARGAGVDDAYLVRTLDEFDAHCKAGLAAGKPYIIVAKVSGTVQPDIKRKHSDGREDKYIFVRHVEATEGMTIMGPSEHN
;
A
#
# COMPACT_ATOMS: atom_id res chain seq x y z
N VAL A 1 23.28 1.00 -5.55
CA VAL A 1 22.18 1.54 -6.38
C VAL A 1 21.01 0.60 -6.19
N ASP A 2 19.83 1.07 -5.75
CA ASP A 2 18.64 0.22 -5.65
C ASP A 2 18.05 0.03 -7.06
N PRO A 3 17.84 -1.20 -7.55
CA PRO A 3 17.44 -1.43 -8.93
C PRO A 3 15.98 -1.02 -9.23
N GLY A 4 15.14 -0.76 -8.22
CA GLY A 4 13.70 -0.55 -8.44
C GLY A 4 13.37 0.52 -9.49
N ALA A 5 14.02 1.69 -9.42
CA ALA A 5 13.83 2.75 -10.41
C ALA A 5 14.39 2.38 -11.78
N ALA A 6 15.48 1.62 -11.85
CA ALA A 6 16.07 1.16 -13.11
C ALA A 6 15.17 0.13 -13.82
N ILE A 7 14.51 -0.75 -13.07
CA ILE A 7 13.54 -1.71 -13.61
C ILE A 7 12.34 -0.99 -14.25
N ALA A 8 11.77 -0.01 -13.54
CA ALA A 8 10.66 0.79 -14.06
C ALA A 8 11.01 1.52 -15.37
N ARG A 9 12.22 2.08 -15.46
CA ARG A 9 12.71 2.69 -16.71
C ARG A 9 12.90 1.65 -17.81
N GLY A 10 13.46 0.49 -17.50
CA GLY A 10 13.56 -0.62 -18.45
C GLY A 10 12.22 -1.13 -18.97
N ALA A 11 11.13 -0.90 -18.23
CA ALA A 11 9.76 -1.21 -18.63
C ALA A 11 9.04 -0.06 -19.39
N GLY A 12 9.75 1.03 -19.71
CA GLY A 12 9.23 2.15 -20.49
C GLY A 12 8.60 3.28 -19.66
N VAL A 13 8.83 3.32 -18.34
CA VAL A 13 8.43 4.47 -17.51
C VAL A 13 9.67 5.29 -17.16
N ASP A 14 9.93 6.32 -17.96
CA ASP A 14 11.11 7.19 -17.82
C ASP A 14 11.14 7.92 -16.47
N ASP A 15 9.98 8.42 -16.03
CA ASP A 15 9.78 9.15 -14.77
C ASP A 15 9.68 8.19 -13.58
N ALA A 16 10.75 7.45 -13.32
CA ALA A 16 10.88 6.59 -12.16
C ALA A 16 11.96 7.09 -11.19
N TYR A 17 11.63 7.23 -9.91
CA TYR A 17 12.52 7.83 -8.91
C TYR A 17 12.60 6.98 -7.64
N LEU A 18 13.82 6.80 -7.13
CA LEU A 18 14.05 6.22 -5.81
C LEU A 18 14.06 7.35 -4.79
N VAL A 19 13.23 7.23 -3.74
CA VAL A 19 13.20 8.20 -2.64
C VAL A 19 13.55 7.51 -1.32
N ARG A 20 14.25 8.23 -0.45
CA ARG A 20 14.71 7.75 0.85
C ARG A 20 14.27 8.65 2.01
N THR A 21 13.75 9.82 1.71
CA THR A 21 13.27 10.78 2.71
C THR A 21 11.82 11.17 2.44
N LEU A 22 11.14 11.69 3.47
CA LEU A 22 9.77 12.18 3.34
C LEU A 22 9.70 13.42 2.43
N ASP A 23 10.72 14.29 2.48
CA ASP A 23 10.77 15.50 1.65
C ASP A 23 10.91 15.15 0.15
N GLU A 24 11.78 14.20 -0.19
CA GLU A 24 11.89 13.68 -1.56
C GLU A 24 10.59 13.04 -2.03
N PHE A 25 9.94 12.28 -1.15
CA PHE A 25 8.65 11.64 -1.45
C PHE A 25 7.57 12.68 -1.73
N ASP A 26 7.42 13.69 -0.86
CA ASP A 26 6.42 14.76 -1.03
C ASP A 26 6.67 15.55 -2.32
N ALA A 27 7.93 15.91 -2.60
CA ALA A 27 8.30 16.62 -3.82
C ALA A 27 7.93 15.81 -5.08
N HIS A 28 8.23 14.51 -5.09
CA HIS A 28 7.91 13.65 -6.22
C HIS A 28 6.42 13.31 -6.32
N CYS A 29 5.67 13.26 -5.22
CA CYS A 29 4.21 13.16 -5.25
C CYS A 29 3.59 14.37 -5.95
N LYS A 30 4.01 15.60 -5.58
CA LYS A 30 3.53 16.82 -6.22
C LYS A 30 3.86 16.85 -7.71
N ALA A 31 5.10 16.53 -8.06
CA ALA A 31 5.54 16.49 -9.46
C ALA A 31 4.80 15.42 -10.27
N GLY A 32 4.70 14.18 -9.75
CA GLY A 32 4.08 13.06 -10.43
C GLY A 32 2.57 13.23 -10.65
N LEU A 33 1.86 13.76 -9.65
CA LEU A 33 0.42 14.07 -9.78
C LEU A 33 0.16 15.15 -10.84
N ALA A 34 1.10 16.05 -11.08
CA ALA A 34 0.99 17.10 -12.10
C ALA A 34 1.51 16.66 -13.49
N ALA A 35 2.19 15.53 -13.60
CA ALA A 35 2.97 15.18 -14.79
C ALA A 35 2.14 14.78 -16.02
N GLY A 36 0.88 14.39 -15.84
CA GLY A 36 0.00 13.95 -16.94
C GLY A 36 0.49 12.71 -17.70
N LYS A 37 1.44 11.96 -17.12
CA LYS A 37 2.07 10.77 -17.70
C LYS A 37 2.36 9.74 -16.59
N PRO A 38 2.61 8.46 -16.92
CA PRO A 38 3.02 7.47 -15.94
C PRO A 38 4.25 7.94 -15.16
N TYR A 39 4.15 7.89 -13.83
CA TYR A 39 5.18 8.37 -12.91
C TYR A 39 5.30 7.36 -11.77
N ILE A 40 6.51 6.85 -11.52
CA ILE A 40 6.76 5.82 -10.51
C ILE A 40 7.66 6.38 -9.42
N ILE A 41 7.21 6.23 -8.18
CA ILE A 41 8.01 6.52 -6.99
C ILE A 41 8.30 5.19 -6.30
N VAL A 42 9.58 4.82 -6.23
CA VAL A 42 10.07 3.70 -5.44
C VAL A 42 10.44 4.23 -4.07
N ALA A 43 9.51 4.11 -3.12
CA ALA A 43 9.73 4.50 -1.73
C ALA A 43 10.18 3.29 -0.92
N LYS A 44 11.43 3.31 -0.44
CA LYS A 44 11.92 2.31 0.51
C LYS A 44 11.64 2.77 1.92
N VAL A 45 10.76 2.05 2.61
CA VAL A 45 10.43 2.29 4.02
C VAL A 45 11.25 1.40 4.94
N SER A 46 11.53 1.88 6.15
CA SER A 46 12.12 1.04 7.19
C SER A 46 11.14 -0.05 7.64
N GLY A 47 11.64 -1.24 7.98
CA GLY A 47 10.84 -2.30 8.58
C GLY A 47 10.40 -1.99 10.03
N THR A 48 10.93 -0.92 10.63
CA THR A 48 10.54 -0.45 11.95
C THR A 48 9.22 0.30 11.87
N VAL A 49 8.26 -0.14 12.69
CA VAL A 49 6.97 0.52 12.89
C VAL A 49 7.17 1.83 13.65
N GLN A 50 6.47 2.88 13.22
CA GLN A 50 6.44 4.15 13.94
C GLN A 50 5.58 4.00 15.21
N PRO A 51 6.10 4.31 16.42
CA PRO A 51 5.44 4.00 17.70
C PRO A 51 4.02 4.54 17.84
N ASP A 52 3.75 5.71 17.25
CA ASP A 52 2.48 6.44 17.42
C ASP A 52 1.46 6.15 16.30
N ILE A 53 1.79 5.28 15.35
CA ILE A 53 0.85 4.86 14.32
C ILE A 53 0.12 3.62 14.80
N LYS A 54 -1.18 3.78 15.10
CA LYS A 54 -2.06 2.66 15.45
C LYS A 54 -2.00 1.62 14.34
N ARG A 55 -1.59 0.39 14.69
CA ARG A 55 -1.61 -0.72 13.72
C ARG A 55 -3.05 -0.92 13.23
N LYS A 56 -3.17 -1.25 11.96
CA LYS A 56 -4.41 -1.83 11.45
C LYS A 56 -4.72 -3.07 12.30
N HIS A 57 -5.91 -3.11 12.88
CA HIS A 57 -6.32 -4.22 13.76
C HIS A 57 -6.61 -5.50 12.97
N SER A 58 -6.89 -5.39 11.67
CA SER A 58 -7.06 -6.53 10.80
C SER A 58 -5.72 -7.07 10.33
N ASP A 59 -5.63 -8.39 10.22
CA ASP A 59 -4.57 -9.04 9.48
C ASP A 59 -4.89 -9.07 7.97
N GLY A 60 -3.89 -9.40 7.14
CA GLY A 60 -4.08 -9.46 5.69
C GLY A 60 -5.05 -10.56 5.22
N ARG A 61 -5.39 -11.53 6.08
CA ARG A 61 -6.39 -12.57 5.78
C ARG A 61 -7.79 -12.04 6.04
N GLU A 62 -7.99 -11.33 7.14
CA GLU A 62 -9.24 -10.72 7.53
C GLU A 62 -9.65 -9.62 6.54
N ASP A 63 -8.71 -8.78 6.11
CA ASP A 63 -8.95 -7.77 5.07
C ASP A 63 -9.52 -8.35 3.77
N LYS A 64 -9.14 -9.59 3.43
CA LYS A 64 -9.60 -10.26 2.22
C LYS A 64 -11.06 -10.69 2.30
N TYR A 65 -11.57 -10.97 3.51
CA TYR A 65 -12.91 -11.50 3.72
C TYR A 65 -13.81 -10.58 4.57
N ILE A 66 -13.37 -9.35 4.90
CA ILE A 66 -14.15 -8.43 5.73
C ILE A 66 -15.49 -8.02 5.09
N PHE A 67 -15.57 -8.03 3.76
CA PHE A 67 -16.84 -7.84 3.03
C PHE A 67 -17.85 -8.95 3.34
N VAL A 68 -17.39 -10.17 3.68
CA VAL A 68 -18.25 -11.29 4.04
C VAL A 68 -19.01 -10.97 5.32
N ARG A 69 -18.36 -10.33 6.32
CA ARG A 69 -19.03 -9.87 7.55
C ARG A 69 -20.13 -8.84 7.26
N HIS A 70 -19.92 -7.95 6.29
CA HIS A 70 -20.94 -7.02 5.85
C HIS A 70 -22.14 -7.75 5.22
N VAL A 71 -21.91 -8.74 4.36
CA VAL A 71 -22.96 -9.56 3.73
C VAL A 71 -23.72 -10.40 4.77
N GLU A 72 -23.03 -11.03 5.72
CA GLU A 72 -23.69 -11.78 6.80
C GLU A 72 -24.65 -10.90 7.62
N ALA A 73 -24.24 -9.65 7.88
CA ALA A 73 -25.04 -8.68 8.62
C ALA A 73 -26.26 -8.17 7.83
N THR A 74 -26.17 -8.03 6.51
CA THR A 74 -27.29 -7.56 5.67
C THR A 74 -28.25 -8.69 5.30
N GLU A 75 -27.73 -9.91 5.07
CA GLU A 75 -28.51 -11.04 4.55
C GLU A 75 -28.98 -12.01 5.65
N GLY A 76 -28.55 -11.83 6.90
CA GLY A 76 -28.99 -12.66 8.02
C GLY A 76 -28.56 -14.12 7.92
N MET A 77 -27.46 -14.40 7.22
CA MET A 77 -26.90 -15.74 7.02
C MET A 77 -25.45 -15.82 7.48
N THR A 78 -24.98 -17.02 7.84
CA THR A 78 -23.58 -17.27 8.19
C THR A 78 -22.87 -17.95 7.03
N ILE A 79 -21.83 -17.30 6.53
CA ILE A 79 -20.96 -17.75 5.43
C ILE A 79 -19.64 -18.26 6.02
N MET A 80 -19.12 -17.62 7.07
CA MET A 80 -17.87 -17.98 7.74
C MET A 80 -18.18 -18.38 9.18
N GLY A 81 -17.78 -19.60 9.57
CA GLY A 81 -17.88 -20.07 10.96
C GLY A 81 -17.14 -19.16 11.95
N PRO A 82 -17.36 -19.31 13.26
CA PRO A 82 -16.67 -18.52 14.28
C PRO A 82 -15.15 -18.64 14.08
N SER A 83 -14.48 -17.50 13.92
CA SER A 83 -13.04 -17.43 13.72
C SER A 83 -12.32 -17.76 15.03
N GLU A 84 -11.50 -18.81 15.06
CA GLU A 84 -10.73 -19.24 16.24
C GLU A 84 -9.55 -18.33 16.60
N HIS A 85 -9.54 -17.07 16.19
CA HIS A 85 -8.39 -16.18 16.38
C HIS A 85 -8.83 -14.93 17.15
N ASN A 86 -8.79 -15.03 18.48
CA ASN A 86 -8.67 -13.91 19.43
C ASN A 86 -7.37 -14.09 20.19
#